data_AF-L9XSA8-F1
#
_entry.id   AF-L9XSA8-F1
#
_cell.length_a   1.000
_cell.length_b   1.000
_cell.length_c   1.000
_cell.angle_alpha   90.00
_cell.angle_beta   90.00
_cell.angle_gamma   90.00
#
_symmetry.space_group_name_H-M   'P 1'
#
loop_
_entity.id
_entity.type
_entity.pdbx_description
1 polymer ?
#
loop_
_entity_poly.entity_id
_entity_poly.type
_entity_poly.pdbx_seq_one_letter_code
_entity_poly.pdbx_strand_id
1 'polypeptide(L)'
;MDHQFINQMYLAADPATDGRENVVHISSQGAESPDYPCGALDLRPRSLTLSQVSDPGSITYEDYKGEQATYKVPDDVFLILRTADGTLHVLRRKVDTDTTGEWRTRDVSNEFTRDGWRSVAIDDSDADESTDRIAAALETIGQYILDLRTQATFADVRAEFGAEAEVLAVAVGNGSVDGVVSDAYFHNLQVADQDYVIPAMLVLEADIVGADHVTATLSAANAPADVGPTVADIAAESVRMAEYLPFAPSYPGSTAAETSVPAQTMGVSSEQGVTVEFDADQVSALETNTVYIHGEFASQEPHTFVAIDELASN
;
A
#
# COMPACT_ATOMS: atom_id res chain seq x y z
N MET A 1 0.02 -18.13 15.21
CA MET A 1 1.21 -17.57 14.54
C MET A 1 1.06 -16.09 14.82
N ASP A 2 2.04 -15.42 15.40
CA ASP A 2 1.89 -13.99 15.71
C ASP A 2 1.74 -13.26 14.36
N HIS A 3 0.53 -12.81 14.06
CA HIS A 3 0.19 -12.11 12.81
C HIS A 3 0.62 -10.65 12.93
N GLN A 4 1.92 -10.41 12.95
CA GLN A 4 2.47 -9.06 12.91
C GLN A 4 2.82 -8.72 11.46
N PHE A 5 2.22 -7.66 10.93
CA PHE A 5 2.73 -7.00 9.73
C PHE A 5 4.06 -6.34 10.11
N ILE A 6 5.16 -6.87 9.58
CA ILE A 6 6.54 -6.50 9.91
C ILE A 6 6.99 -5.34 9.04
N ASN A 7 6.53 -5.27 7.78
CA ASN A 7 6.94 -4.21 6.86
C ASN A 7 6.33 -2.86 7.27
N GLN A 8 7.16 -1.82 7.31
CA GLN A 8 6.75 -0.44 7.57
C GLN A 8 6.95 0.37 6.29
N MET A 9 6.09 1.38 6.05
CA MET A 9 6.21 2.27 4.88
C MET A 9 6.15 3.74 5.31
N TYR A 10 7.25 4.39 5.65
CA TYR A 10 7.20 5.75 6.21
C TYR A 10 7.93 6.76 5.33
N LEU A 11 7.61 8.04 5.47
CA LEU A 11 8.47 9.09 4.92
C LEU A 11 9.80 9.10 5.65
N ALA A 12 10.88 9.14 4.89
CA ALA A 12 12.24 9.16 5.37
C ALA A 12 13.04 10.29 4.71
N ALA A 13 14.21 10.57 5.27
CA ALA A 13 15.22 11.36 4.59
C ALA A 13 15.78 10.61 3.37
N ASP A 14 16.31 11.37 2.41
CA ASP A 14 17.02 10.80 1.27
C ASP A 14 18.26 9.99 1.73
N PRO A 15 18.32 8.67 1.46
CA PRO A 15 19.45 7.82 1.86
C PRO A 15 20.76 8.20 1.15
N ALA A 16 20.70 8.88 -0.01
CA ALA A 16 21.86 9.34 -0.76
C ALA A 16 22.31 10.77 -0.39
N THR A 17 21.59 11.45 0.51
CA THR A 17 21.85 12.84 0.93
C THR A 17 21.75 13.91 -0.16
N ASP A 18 21.17 13.60 -1.33
CA ASP A 18 20.98 14.57 -2.43
C ASP A 18 19.83 15.56 -2.19
N GLY A 19 19.08 15.38 -1.10
CA GLY A 19 18.03 16.31 -0.67
C GLY A 19 16.67 16.07 -1.32
N ARG A 20 16.36 14.82 -1.73
CA ARG A 20 15.00 14.45 -2.15
C ARG A 20 14.00 14.65 -1.01
N GLU A 21 12.84 15.21 -1.35
CA GLU A 21 11.70 15.37 -0.45
C GLU A 21 10.70 14.22 -0.65
N ASN A 22 9.87 13.89 0.34
CA ASN A 22 8.82 12.87 0.22
C ASN A 22 9.34 11.49 -0.25
N VAL A 23 10.48 11.06 0.29
CA VAL A 23 11.01 9.70 0.05
C VAL A 23 10.22 8.72 0.92
N VAL A 24 9.60 7.71 0.32
CA VAL A 24 8.96 6.62 1.05
C VAL A 24 9.96 5.49 1.26
N HIS A 25 10.22 5.13 2.51
CA HIS A 25 11.05 4.01 2.91
C HIS A 25 10.17 2.83 3.32
N ILE A 26 10.35 1.71 2.63
CA ILE A 26 9.81 0.41 2.97
C ILE A 26 10.89 -0.37 3.73
N SER A 27 10.64 -0.72 4.99
CA SER A 27 11.59 -1.45 5.82
C SER A 27 10.92 -2.54 6.65
N SER A 28 11.51 -3.73 6.70
CA SER A 28 11.14 -4.77 7.66
C SER A 28 11.99 -4.71 8.94
N GLN A 29 12.75 -3.62 9.13
CA GLN A 29 13.67 -3.42 10.26
C GLN A 29 14.67 -4.59 10.47
N GLY A 30 15.08 -5.23 9.39
CA GLY A 30 16.03 -6.36 9.41
C GLY A 30 15.38 -7.73 9.66
N ALA A 31 14.07 -7.80 9.88
CA ALA A 31 13.34 -9.06 10.02
C ALA A 31 12.92 -9.61 8.66
N GLU A 32 12.90 -10.94 8.53
CA GLU A 32 12.34 -11.61 7.35
C GLU A 32 10.81 -11.55 7.44
N SER A 33 10.16 -11.07 6.39
CA SER A 33 8.71 -10.92 6.33
C SER A 33 8.12 -11.42 5.02
N PRO A 34 7.02 -12.19 5.05
CA PRO A 34 6.24 -12.55 3.87
C PRO A 34 5.33 -11.41 3.38
N ASP A 35 5.24 -10.30 4.13
CA ASP A 35 4.37 -9.19 3.79
C ASP A 35 4.79 -8.56 2.46
N TYR A 36 3.81 -8.09 1.71
CA TYR A 36 4.02 -7.48 0.40
C TYR A 36 3.55 -6.02 0.43
N PRO A 37 4.37 -5.08 0.92
CA PRO A 37 4.05 -3.67 0.90
C PRO A 37 3.91 -3.14 -0.53
N CYS A 38 2.83 -2.41 -0.78
CA CYS A 38 2.52 -1.83 -2.08
C CYS A 38 1.83 -0.47 -1.92
N GLY A 39 2.26 0.52 -2.71
CA GLY A 39 1.57 1.80 -2.84
C GLY A 39 0.87 1.89 -4.19
N ALA A 40 -0.40 2.29 -4.22
CA ALA A 40 -1.18 2.46 -5.45
C ALA A 40 -1.70 3.89 -5.61
N LEU A 41 -1.93 4.26 -6.87
CA LEU A 41 -2.60 5.48 -7.30
C LEU A 41 -3.81 5.14 -8.14
N ASP A 42 -4.92 5.82 -7.87
CA ASP A 42 -6.11 5.78 -8.68
C ASP A 42 -6.01 6.81 -9.80
N LEU A 43 -6.15 6.33 -11.03
CA LEU A 43 -6.05 7.10 -12.25
C LEU A 43 -7.40 7.31 -12.93
N ARG A 44 -8.48 6.71 -12.41
CA ARG A 44 -9.85 6.91 -12.94
C ARG A 44 -10.27 8.38 -13.07
N PRO A 45 -9.99 9.30 -12.12
CA PRO A 45 -10.32 10.72 -12.26
C PRO A 45 -9.68 11.38 -13.48
N ARG A 46 -8.60 10.79 -14.01
CA ARG A 46 -7.85 11.31 -15.16
C ARG A 46 -8.33 10.71 -16.48
N SER A 47 -9.05 9.58 -16.45
CA SER A 47 -9.51 8.84 -17.65
C SER A 47 -8.38 8.60 -18.65
N LEU A 48 -7.22 8.14 -18.15
CA LEU A 48 -6.05 7.87 -18.98
C LEU A 48 -6.26 6.58 -19.79
N THR A 49 -5.76 6.55 -21.01
CA THR A 49 -5.69 5.36 -21.87
C THR A 49 -4.26 4.86 -21.98
N LEU A 50 -4.07 3.60 -22.36
CA LEU A 50 -2.75 3.05 -22.65
C LEU A 50 -2.01 3.93 -23.67
N SER A 51 -2.68 4.45 -24.70
CA SER A 51 -2.06 5.32 -25.70
C SER A 51 -1.39 6.55 -25.08
N GLN A 52 -1.98 7.13 -24.03
CA GLN A 52 -1.51 8.36 -23.38
C GLN A 52 -0.37 8.10 -22.39
N VAL A 53 -0.27 6.88 -21.84
CA VAL A 53 0.76 6.52 -20.86
C VAL A 53 1.82 5.57 -21.42
N SER A 54 1.82 5.32 -22.73
CA SER A 54 2.79 4.44 -23.39
C SER A 54 4.04 5.16 -23.89
N ASP A 55 4.04 6.49 -23.96
CA ASP A 55 5.23 7.22 -24.39
C ASP A 55 6.32 7.10 -23.31
N PRO A 56 7.60 6.88 -23.68
CA PRO A 56 8.69 6.77 -22.70
C PRO A 56 8.70 7.94 -21.71
N GLY A 57 8.81 7.62 -20.43
CA GLY A 57 8.76 8.61 -19.36
C GLY A 57 7.36 8.98 -18.86
N SER A 58 6.28 8.43 -19.44
CA SER A 58 4.92 8.74 -18.98
C SER A 58 4.58 8.08 -17.66
N ILE A 59 5.15 6.92 -17.33
CA ILE A 59 5.03 6.29 -16.02
C ILE A 59 6.45 6.02 -15.57
N THR A 60 6.91 6.80 -14.60
CA THR A 60 8.23 6.62 -14.00
C THR A 60 8.16 6.70 -12.50
N TYR A 61 9.14 6.10 -11.83
CA TYR A 61 9.41 6.38 -10.43
C TYR A 61 10.89 6.16 -10.18
N GLU A 62 11.38 6.71 -9.08
CA GLU A 62 12.72 6.45 -8.58
C GLU A 62 12.70 5.40 -7.47
N ASP A 63 13.67 4.50 -7.50
CA ASP A 63 13.91 3.51 -6.47
C ASP A 63 15.37 3.52 -6.00
N TYR A 64 15.57 3.13 -4.74
CA TYR A 64 16.89 2.93 -4.14
C TYR A 64 16.84 1.69 -3.26
N LYS A 65 17.73 0.74 -3.54
CA LYS A 65 17.91 -0.45 -2.69
C LYS A 65 18.80 -0.09 -1.49
N GLY A 66 18.24 -0.20 -0.29
CA GLY A 66 18.97 -0.04 0.96
C GLY A 66 19.93 -1.19 1.25
N GLU A 67 20.84 -0.97 2.21
CA GLU A 67 21.92 -1.91 2.54
C GLU A 67 21.43 -3.20 3.19
N GLN A 68 20.27 -3.18 3.84
CA GLN A 68 19.72 -4.32 4.56
C GLN A 68 18.84 -5.22 3.68
N ALA A 69 18.53 -4.81 2.46
CA ALA A 69 17.65 -5.56 1.57
C ALA A 69 18.30 -6.87 1.12
N THR A 70 17.71 -8.00 1.51
CA THR A 70 18.19 -9.35 1.12
C THR A 70 17.65 -9.81 -0.24
N TYR A 71 16.80 -9.01 -0.87
CA TYR A 71 16.16 -9.26 -2.17
C TYR A 71 16.36 -8.05 -3.10
N LYS A 72 15.77 -8.13 -4.29
CA LYS A 72 15.96 -7.13 -5.36
C LYS A 72 14.88 -6.05 -5.32
N VAL A 73 15.27 -4.81 -5.58
CA VAL A 73 14.41 -3.61 -5.48
C VAL A 73 14.50 -2.81 -6.78
N PRO A 74 13.36 -2.35 -7.36
CA PRO A 74 11.98 -2.62 -6.96
C PRO A 74 11.52 -3.95 -7.56
N ASP A 75 10.60 -4.66 -6.92
CA ASP A 75 10.26 -6.01 -7.40
C ASP A 75 9.21 -5.93 -8.52
N ASP A 76 8.03 -5.35 -8.25
CA ASP A 76 6.92 -5.36 -9.21
C ASP A 76 6.27 -4.00 -9.43
N VAL A 77 5.74 -3.84 -10.64
CA VAL A 77 4.73 -2.83 -10.98
C VAL A 77 3.44 -3.54 -11.36
N PHE A 78 2.33 -2.97 -10.92
CA PHE A 78 0.99 -3.41 -11.26
C PHE A 78 0.22 -2.32 -11.99
N LEU A 79 -0.63 -2.73 -12.93
CA LEU A 79 -1.60 -1.84 -13.58
C LEU A 79 -2.97 -2.50 -13.53
N ILE A 80 -4.01 -1.70 -13.37
CA ILE A 80 -5.38 -2.16 -13.62
C ILE A 80 -5.88 -1.49 -14.88
N LEU A 81 -6.30 -2.30 -15.84
CA LEU A 81 -6.78 -1.86 -17.13
C LEU A 81 -8.25 -2.21 -17.32
N ARG A 82 -8.96 -1.40 -18.10
CA ARG A 82 -10.26 -1.74 -18.68
C ARG A 82 -10.16 -1.74 -20.21
N THR A 83 -10.44 -2.87 -20.83
CA THR A 83 -10.49 -2.99 -22.30
C THR A 83 -11.79 -2.41 -22.86
N ALA A 84 -11.83 -2.20 -24.17
CA ALA A 84 -12.98 -1.59 -24.86
C ALA A 84 -14.29 -2.40 -24.74
N ASP A 85 -14.22 -3.69 -24.44
CA ASP A 85 -15.37 -4.55 -24.16
C ASP A 85 -15.84 -4.51 -22.69
N GLY A 86 -15.17 -3.72 -21.85
CA GLY A 86 -15.46 -3.57 -20.43
C GLY A 86 -14.70 -4.54 -19.53
N THR A 87 -13.95 -5.51 -20.07
CA THR A 87 -13.20 -6.47 -19.26
C THR A 87 -12.10 -5.76 -18.48
N LEU A 88 -11.99 -6.12 -17.19
CA LEU A 88 -10.92 -5.63 -16.33
C LEU A 88 -9.75 -6.61 -16.30
N HIS A 89 -8.54 -6.06 -16.26
CA HIS A 89 -7.32 -6.84 -16.16
C HIS A 89 -6.39 -6.26 -15.11
N VAL A 90 -5.84 -7.12 -14.26
CA VAL A 90 -4.66 -6.80 -13.46
C VAL A 90 -3.44 -7.24 -14.25
N LEU A 91 -2.50 -6.33 -14.43
CA LEU A 91 -1.21 -6.61 -15.04
C LEU A 91 -0.14 -6.56 -13.97
N ARG A 92 0.87 -7.41 -14.12
CA ARG A 92 2.07 -7.43 -13.27
C ARG A 92 3.31 -7.47 -14.13
N ARG A 93 4.32 -6.71 -13.72
CA ARG A 93 5.67 -6.83 -14.26
C ARG A 93 6.74 -6.75 -13.19
N LYS A 94 7.49 -7.84 -13.10
CA LYS A 94 8.68 -7.96 -12.28
C LYS A 94 9.92 -7.49 -13.02
N VAL A 95 10.69 -6.56 -12.45
CA VAL A 95 12.02 -6.20 -12.96
C VAL A 95 13.02 -6.15 -11.81
N ASP A 96 13.75 -7.24 -11.69
CA ASP A 96 14.79 -7.45 -10.71
C ASP A 96 15.99 -6.50 -10.88
N THR A 97 16.25 -5.64 -9.90
CA THR A 97 17.50 -4.87 -9.78
C THR A 97 18.23 -5.18 -8.48
N ASP A 98 19.54 -5.37 -8.57
CA ASP A 98 20.38 -5.80 -7.45
C ASP A 98 21.51 -4.82 -7.13
N THR A 99 21.38 -3.54 -7.51
CA THR A 99 22.39 -2.56 -7.07
C THR A 99 21.87 -1.70 -5.94
N THR A 100 22.60 -1.84 -4.84
CA THR A 100 22.47 -1.14 -3.57
C THR A 100 23.16 0.21 -3.65
N GLY A 101 22.64 1.19 -2.92
CA GLY A 101 23.37 2.43 -2.66
C GLY A 101 23.20 3.54 -3.70
N GLU A 102 22.36 3.34 -4.72
CA GLU A 102 22.19 4.29 -5.82
C GLU A 102 20.71 4.41 -6.22
N TRP A 103 20.27 5.65 -6.45
CA TRP A 103 18.95 5.95 -7.00
C TRP A 103 18.86 5.57 -8.47
N ARG A 104 17.71 5.07 -8.89
CA ARG A 104 17.43 4.61 -10.25
C ARG A 104 16.07 5.09 -10.68
N THR A 105 15.96 5.54 -11.92
CA THR A 105 14.66 5.76 -12.53
C THR A 105 14.21 4.49 -13.24
N ARG A 106 13.06 3.94 -12.85
CA ARG A 106 12.36 2.91 -13.62
C ARG A 106 11.36 3.57 -14.55
N ASP A 107 11.51 3.35 -15.85
CA ASP A 107 10.59 3.84 -16.89
C ASP A 107 9.64 2.71 -17.31
N VAL A 108 8.49 2.64 -16.63
CA VAL A 108 7.47 1.61 -16.82
C VAL A 108 6.83 1.72 -18.20
N SER A 109 6.63 2.92 -18.73
CA SER A 109 6.08 3.12 -20.07
C SER A 109 6.96 2.50 -21.15
N ASN A 110 8.28 2.65 -21.03
CA ASN A 110 9.24 2.02 -21.94
C ASN A 110 9.33 0.48 -21.77
N GLU A 111 8.74 -0.07 -20.70
CA GLU A 111 8.59 -1.50 -20.50
C GLU A 111 7.35 -2.08 -21.20
N PHE A 112 6.39 -1.28 -21.65
CA PHE A 112 5.14 -1.77 -22.25
C PHE A 112 5.37 -2.63 -23.49
N THR A 113 6.41 -2.33 -24.29
CA THR A 113 6.75 -3.10 -25.50
C THR A 113 7.72 -4.25 -25.24
N ARG A 114 8.00 -4.58 -23.97
CA ARG A 114 8.96 -5.62 -23.59
C ARG A 114 8.25 -6.87 -23.07
N ASP A 115 8.83 -8.04 -23.31
CA ASP A 115 8.39 -9.29 -22.68
C ASP A 115 8.55 -9.25 -21.15
N GLY A 116 7.75 -10.03 -20.44
CA GLY A 116 7.77 -10.15 -18.98
C GLY A 116 6.51 -9.63 -18.27
N TRP A 117 5.54 -9.09 -19.01
CA TRP A 117 4.23 -8.75 -18.47
C TRP A 117 3.40 -10.01 -18.28
N ARG A 118 2.55 -10.01 -17.26
CA ARG A 118 1.57 -11.06 -16.97
C ARG A 118 0.23 -10.39 -16.68
N SER A 119 -0.86 -11.08 -16.97
CA SER A 119 -2.20 -10.54 -16.76
C SER A 119 -3.17 -11.60 -16.28
N VAL A 120 -4.15 -11.17 -15.50
CA VAL A 120 -5.33 -11.94 -15.11
C VAL A 120 -6.55 -11.07 -15.40
N ALA A 121 -7.54 -11.63 -16.08
CA ALA A 121 -8.84 -10.98 -16.21
C ALA A 121 -9.58 -11.11 -14.88
N ILE A 122 -10.24 -10.04 -14.44
CA ILE A 122 -10.96 -9.99 -13.16
C ILE A 122 -12.42 -9.59 -13.40
N ASP A 123 -13.29 -9.96 -12.48
CA ASP A 123 -14.70 -9.59 -12.55
C ASP A 123 -14.88 -8.12 -12.16
N ASP A 124 -15.85 -7.44 -12.78
CA ASP A 124 -16.13 -6.02 -12.53
C ASP A 124 -16.59 -5.77 -11.07
N SER A 125 -17.10 -6.81 -10.39
CA SER A 125 -17.40 -6.78 -8.96
C SER A 125 -16.17 -6.69 -8.06
N ASP A 126 -15.00 -7.07 -8.56
CA ASP A 126 -13.73 -7.04 -7.79
C ASP A 126 -13.10 -5.64 -7.82
N ALA A 127 -13.57 -4.77 -8.73
CA ALA A 127 -13.13 -3.38 -8.84
C ALA A 127 -14.32 -2.44 -8.65
N ASP A 128 -14.78 -2.30 -7.41
CA ASP A 128 -15.90 -1.41 -7.09
C ASP A 128 -15.64 0.02 -7.63
N GLU A 129 -16.59 0.49 -8.44
CA GLU A 129 -16.54 1.81 -9.06
C GLU A 129 -17.14 2.92 -8.19
N SER A 130 -17.82 2.56 -7.11
CA SER A 130 -18.92 3.37 -6.62
C SER A 130 -18.56 4.49 -5.63
N THR A 131 -17.47 4.42 -4.85
CA THR A 131 -17.03 5.60 -4.06
C THR A 131 -15.54 5.69 -3.75
N ASP A 132 -14.79 4.58 -3.67
CA ASP A 132 -13.44 4.66 -3.12
C ASP A 132 -12.39 3.83 -3.85
N ARG A 133 -11.43 4.54 -4.44
CA ARG A 133 -10.88 4.10 -5.72
C ARG A 133 -9.48 3.48 -5.68
N ILE A 134 -8.65 3.89 -4.71
CA ILE A 134 -7.32 3.31 -4.51
C ILE A 134 -7.45 1.95 -3.79
N ALA A 135 -8.47 1.80 -2.94
CA ALA A 135 -8.73 0.58 -2.17
C ALA A 135 -8.96 -0.65 -3.06
N ALA A 136 -9.94 -0.53 -3.98
CA ALA A 136 -10.26 -1.57 -4.94
C ALA A 136 -9.02 -2.04 -5.73
N ALA A 137 -8.10 -1.11 -6.04
CA ALA A 137 -6.89 -1.45 -6.78
C ALA A 137 -5.93 -2.35 -6.00
N LEU A 138 -5.69 -2.06 -4.72
CA LEU A 138 -4.78 -2.83 -3.88
C LEU A 138 -5.36 -4.19 -3.47
N GLU A 139 -6.65 -4.24 -3.14
CA GLU A 139 -7.34 -5.51 -2.85
C GLU A 139 -7.32 -6.45 -4.05
N THR A 140 -7.68 -5.91 -5.22
CA THR A 140 -7.58 -6.63 -6.48
C THR A 140 -6.16 -7.17 -6.70
N ILE A 141 -5.12 -6.35 -6.52
CA ILE A 141 -3.73 -6.80 -6.66
C ILE A 141 -3.43 -7.93 -5.68
N GLY A 142 -3.80 -7.76 -4.41
CA GLY A 142 -3.56 -8.73 -3.35
C GLY A 142 -4.23 -10.08 -3.60
N GLN A 143 -5.48 -10.07 -4.05
CA GLN A 143 -6.24 -11.28 -4.39
C GLN A 143 -5.59 -12.06 -5.53
N TYR A 144 -5.07 -11.37 -6.54
CA TYR A 144 -4.59 -11.99 -7.78
C TYR A 144 -3.06 -12.14 -7.86
N ILE A 145 -2.29 -11.73 -6.83
CA ILE A 145 -0.82 -11.74 -6.90
C ILE A 145 -0.22 -13.15 -7.12
N LEU A 146 -0.81 -14.18 -6.51
CA LEU A 146 -0.35 -15.56 -6.69
C LEU A 146 -0.66 -16.07 -8.09
N ASP A 147 -1.85 -15.76 -8.61
CA ASP A 147 -2.24 -16.13 -9.97
C ASP A 147 -1.33 -15.44 -11.00
N LEU A 148 -1.13 -14.13 -10.86
CA LEU A 148 -0.22 -13.35 -11.70
C LEU A 148 1.20 -13.93 -11.72
N ARG A 149 1.70 -14.50 -10.62
CA ARG A 149 3.02 -15.15 -10.56
C ARG A 149 3.11 -16.48 -11.31
N THR A 150 1.98 -17.09 -11.66
CA THR A 150 1.95 -18.37 -12.40
C THR A 150 1.56 -18.22 -13.87
N GLN A 151 0.99 -17.08 -14.27
CA GLN A 151 0.58 -16.82 -15.66
C GLN A 151 1.75 -16.79 -16.66
N ALA A 152 1.51 -17.18 -17.90
CA ALA A 152 2.51 -17.02 -18.96
C ALA A 152 2.84 -15.53 -19.17
N THR A 153 4.09 -15.23 -19.54
CA THR A 153 4.46 -13.86 -19.89
C THR A 153 4.05 -13.55 -21.33
N PHE A 154 3.78 -12.28 -21.58
CA PHE A 154 3.60 -11.73 -22.91
C PHE A 154 4.45 -10.46 -23.09
N ALA A 155 4.59 -10.09 -24.35
CA ALA A 155 5.22 -8.85 -24.79
C ALA A 155 4.16 -7.91 -25.37
N ASP A 156 4.42 -6.61 -25.28
CA ASP A 156 3.59 -5.55 -25.86
C ASP A 156 2.16 -5.45 -25.28
N VAL A 157 2.06 -4.72 -24.16
CA VAL A 157 0.80 -4.41 -23.47
C VAL A 157 -0.23 -3.76 -24.41
N ARG A 158 0.22 -2.89 -25.33
CA ARG A 158 -0.70 -2.20 -26.25
C ARG A 158 -1.23 -3.12 -27.33
N ALA A 159 -0.39 -4.03 -27.83
CA ALA A 159 -0.82 -5.03 -28.80
C ALA A 159 -1.84 -6.01 -28.18
N GLU A 160 -1.67 -6.36 -26.91
CA GLU A 160 -2.55 -7.28 -26.18
C GLU A 160 -3.92 -6.66 -25.86
N PHE A 161 -3.95 -5.47 -25.25
CA PHE A 161 -5.19 -4.89 -24.71
C PHE A 161 -5.80 -3.78 -25.59
N GLY A 162 -5.07 -3.31 -26.59
CA GLY A 162 -5.46 -2.20 -27.45
C GLY A 162 -5.09 -0.82 -26.87
N ALA A 163 -4.82 0.14 -27.74
CA ALA A 163 -4.35 1.47 -27.34
C ALA A 163 -5.37 2.29 -26.54
N GLU A 164 -6.66 1.99 -26.71
CA GLU A 164 -7.77 2.70 -26.04
C GLU A 164 -8.16 2.07 -24.69
N ALA A 165 -7.49 1.00 -24.25
CA ALA A 165 -7.76 0.45 -22.93
C ALA A 165 -7.48 1.52 -21.85
N GLU A 166 -8.42 1.72 -20.95
CA GLU A 166 -8.31 2.69 -19.87
C GLU A 166 -7.34 2.16 -18.81
N VAL A 167 -6.49 3.03 -18.28
CA VAL A 167 -5.59 2.74 -17.16
C VAL A 167 -6.24 3.28 -15.90
N LEU A 168 -6.76 2.38 -15.08
CA LEU A 168 -7.55 2.72 -13.90
C LEU A 168 -6.67 2.94 -12.68
N ALA A 169 -5.55 2.21 -12.57
CA ALA A 169 -4.63 2.35 -11.45
C ALA A 169 -3.20 1.95 -11.83
N VAL A 170 -2.23 2.48 -11.09
CA VAL A 170 -0.84 2.01 -11.07
C VAL A 170 -0.44 1.73 -9.63
N ALA A 171 0.28 0.64 -9.40
CA ALA A 171 0.84 0.35 -8.09
C ALA A 171 2.29 -0.13 -8.19
N VAL A 172 3.06 0.19 -7.16
CA VAL A 172 4.46 -0.18 -7.01
C VAL A 172 4.57 -1.05 -5.78
N GLY A 173 5.06 -2.27 -5.97
CA GLY A 173 5.06 -3.31 -4.95
C GLY A 173 6.44 -3.87 -4.71
N ASN A 174 6.63 -4.38 -3.51
CA ASN A 174 7.92 -4.83 -3.06
C ASN A 174 7.75 -5.98 -2.07
N GLY A 175 8.47 -7.10 -2.28
CA GLY A 175 8.49 -8.20 -1.32
C GLY A 175 8.41 -9.59 -1.95
N SER A 176 8.30 -10.60 -1.09
CA SER A 176 8.19 -12.00 -1.49
C SER A 176 7.20 -12.73 -0.59
N VAL A 177 6.34 -13.54 -1.20
CA VAL A 177 5.43 -14.45 -0.48
C VAL A 177 6.17 -15.54 0.32
N ASP A 178 7.46 -15.76 0.01
CA ASP A 178 8.31 -16.73 0.72
C ASP A 178 9.10 -16.10 1.87
N GLY A 179 9.02 -14.77 2.08
CA GLY A 179 9.79 -14.05 3.08
C GLY A 179 11.03 -13.34 2.52
N VAL A 180 11.19 -12.05 2.83
CA VAL A 180 12.41 -11.25 2.55
C VAL A 180 12.64 -10.18 3.61
N VAL A 181 13.87 -9.66 3.70
CA VAL A 181 14.16 -8.45 4.47
C VAL A 181 14.01 -7.26 3.54
N SER A 182 12.98 -6.44 3.77
CA SER A 182 12.69 -5.24 2.99
C SER A 182 13.55 -4.07 3.44
N ASP A 183 14.18 -3.39 2.48
CA ASP A 183 14.89 -2.13 2.70
C ASP A 183 14.99 -1.38 1.37
N ALA A 184 13.94 -0.62 1.05
CA ALA A 184 13.74 -0.03 -0.26
C ALA A 184 13.17 1.38 -0.13
N TYR A 185 13.70 2.32 -0.90
CA TYR A 185 13.19 3.68 -0.93
C TYR A 185 12.58 3.97 -2.29
N PHE A 186 11.51 4.75 -2.30
CA PHE A 186 10.76 5.12 -3.50
C PHE A 186 10.51 6.63 -3.50
N HIS A 187 10.55 7.22 -4.68
CA HIS A 187 10.35 8.65 -4.86
C HIS A 187 9.84 8.98 -6.27
N ASN A 188 9.30 10.20 -6.44
CA ASN A 188 8.99 10.80 -7.73
C ASN A 188 8.14 9.92 -8.67
N LEU A 189 7.02 9.40 -8.18
CA LEU A 189 6.10 8.64 -9.03
C LEU A 189 5.39 9.60 -9.98
N GLN A 190 5.73 9.53 -11.25
CA GLN A 190 5.14 10.34 -12.31
C GLN A 190 4.16 9.49 -13.11
N VAL A 191 2.97 10.02 -13.39
CA VAL A 191 1.99 9.42 -14.32
C VAL A 191 1.48 10.49 -15.28
N ALA A 192 1.66 10.23 -16.57
CA ALA A 192 1.55 11.19 -17.65
C ALA A 192 2.39 12.46 -17.37
N ASP A 193 1.72 13.59 -17.15
CA ASP A 193 2.29 14.90 -16.91
C ASP A 193 2.22 15.36 -15.45
N GLN A 194 1.93 14.44 -14.52
CA GLN A 194 1.72 14.76 -13.12
C GLN A 194 2.59 13.91 -12.19
N ASP A 195 3.18 14.58 -11.20
CA ASP A 195 3.89 13.95 -10.10
C ASP A 195 2.92 13.60 -8.97
N TYR A 196 3.15 12.45 -8.36
CA TYR A 196 2.36 11.92 -7.26
C TYR A 196 3.30 11.55 -6.11
N VAL A 197 2.86 11.87 -4.90
CA VAL A 197 3.50 11.36 -3.69
C VAL A 197 3.04 9.92 -3.51
N ILE A 198 4.00 9.01 -3.35
CA ILE A 198 3.71 7.62 -3.00
C ILE A 198 3.15 7.63 -1.57
N PRO A 199 1.98 7.02 -1.31
CA PRO A 199 1.40 6.98 0.03
C PRO A 199 2.36 6.35 1.05
N ALA A 200 2.42 6.95 2.25
CA ALA A 200 3.14 6.40 3.39
C ALA A 200 2.15 5.90 4.46
N MET A 201 2.49 4.79 5.10
CA MET A 201 1.81 4.17 6.22
C MET A 201 2.78 3.92 7.40
N LEU A 202 2.54 4.62 8.50
CA LEU A 202 3.24 4.35 9.76
C LEU A 202 2.60 3.15 10.48
N VAL A 203 3.40 2.14 10.84
CA VAL A 203 2.95 1.04 11.70
C VAL A 203 3.12 1.47 13.16
N LEU A 204 2.03 1.47 13.92
CA LEU A 204 1.99 1.69 15.35
C LEU A 204 1.81 0.36 16.09
N GLU A 205 2.33 0.28 17.30
CA GLU A 205 1.95 -0.79 18.22
C GLU A 205 0.53 -0.54 18.74
N ALA A 206 -0.26 -1.59 18.88
CA ALA A 206 -1.54 -1.56 19.57
C ALA A 206 -1.50 -2.49 20.79
N ASP A 207 -2.19 -2.08 21.85
CA ASP A 207 -2.56 -2.92 22.99
C ASP A 207 -4.07 -2.75 23.20
N ILE A 208 -4.84 -3.79 22.85
CA ILE A 208 -6.30 -3.80 22.89
C ILE A 208 -6.81 -4.52 24.14
N VAL A 209 -7.65 -3.83 24.92
CA VAL A 209 -8.25 -4.37 26.15
C VAL A 209 -9.75 -4.08 26.24
N GLY A 210 -10.48 -4.99 26.89
CA GLY A 210 -11.84 -4.76 27.39
C GLY A 210 -12.95 -5.59 26.74
N ALA A 211 -14.02 -5.83 27.50
CA ALA A 211 -15.19 -6.60 27.09
C ALA A 211 -16.44 -5.72 26.89
N ASP A 212 -16.63 -4.72 27.77
CA ASP A 212 -17.76 -3.79 27.71
C ASP A 212 -17.44 -2.50 26.93
N HIS A 213 -16.15 -2.17 26.83
CA HIS A 213 -15.58 -1.10 26.01
C HIS A 213 -14.26 -1.63 25.44
N VAL A 214 -14.06 -1.51 24.14
CA VAL A 214 -12.80 -1.92 23.52
C VAL A 214 -11.91 -0.69 23.49
N THR A 215 -10.86 -0.71 24.30
CA THR A 215 -9.87 0.36 24.38
C THR A 215 -8.58 -0.11 23.72
N ALA A 216 -8.04 0.70 22.82
CA ALA A 216 -6.74 0.47 22.20
C ALA A 216 -5.75 1.56 22.61
N THR A 217 -4.56 1.17 23.06
CA THR A 217 -3.44 2.11 23.19
C THR A 217 -2.56 2.01 21.97
N LEU A 218 -2.49 3.07 21.17
CA LEU A 218 -1.62 3.15 19.99
C LEU A 218 -0.30 3.82 20.36
N SER A 219 0.82 3.20 20.01
CA SER A 219 2.16 3.65 20.38
C SER A 219 3.08 3.76 19.16
N ALA A 220 3.76 4.90 19.04
CA ALA A 220 4.85 5.10 18.07
C ALA A 220 6.23 4.76 18.68
N ALA A 221 6.31 4.03 19.79
CA ALA A 221 7.58 3.75 20.46
C ALA A 221 8.60 3.01 19.57
N ASN A 222 8.13 2.22 18.60
CA ASN A 222 8.97 1.53 17.61
C ASN A 222 9.07 2.25 16.26
N ALA A 223 8.42 3.41 16.12
CA ALA A 223 8.62 4.24 14.94
C ALA A 223 10.07 4.76 14.94
N PRO A 224 10.75 4.81 13.78
CA PRO A 224 12.06 5.44 13.69
C PRO A 224 12.04 6.87 14.26
N ALA A 225 13.13 7.27 14.92
CA ALA A 225 13.19 8.54 15.65
C ALA A 225 13.02 9.80 14.76
N ASP A 226 13.17 9.64 13.45
CA ASP A 226 13.11 10.71 12.45
C ASP A 226 11.84 10.66 11.57
N VAL A 227 10.81 9.89 11.95
CA VAL A 227 9.55 9.82 11.19
C VAL A 227 8.71 11.07 11.42
N GLY A 228 8.17 11.64 10.34
CA GLY A 228 7.45 12.92 10.30
C GLY A 228 6.35 13.10 11.34
N PRO A 229 5.14 12.54 11.13
CA PRO A 229 4.00 12.77 12.02
C PRO A 229 4.11 11.98 13.33
N THR A 230 3.64 12.58 14.42
CA THR A 230 3.55 11.97 15.75
C THR A 230 2.13 11.44 16.02
N VAL A 231 1.95 10.61 17.05
CA VAL A 231 0.59 10.16 17.45
C VAL A 231 -0.34 11.33 17.82
N ALA A 232 0.21 12.49 18.19
CA ALA A 232 -0.57 13.70 18.47
C ALA A 232 -1.13 14.35 17.20
N ASP A 233 -0.59 14.01 16.03
CA ASP A 233 -1.06 14.49 14.73
C ASP A 233 -2.20 13.63 14.15
N ILE A 234 -2.60 12.54 14.82
CA ILE A 234 -3.69 11.68 14.36
C ILE A 234 -5.01 12.46 14.30
N ALA A 235 -5.70 12.40 13.16
CA ALA A 235 -7.05 12.95 13.00
C ALA A 235 -8.05 12.03 13.71
N ALA A 236 -8.56 12.44 14.87
CA ALA A 236 -9.42 11.61 15.73
C ALA A 236 -10.62 11.01 14.99
N GLU A 237 -11.25 11.78 14.11
CA GLU A 237 -12.42 11.41 13.31
C GLU A 237 -12.14 10.34 12.26
N SER A 238 -10.87 10.19 11.86
CA SER A 238 -10.41 9.22 10.87
C SER A 238 -10.15 7.83 11.47
N VAL A 239 -10.08 7.72 12.81
CA VAL A 239 -9.68 6.46 13.45
C VAL A 239 -10.79 5.41 13.37
N ARG A 240 -10.42 4.23 12.89
CA ARG A 240 -11.30 3.11 12.56
C ARG A 240 -10.65 1.78 12.97
N MET A 241 -11.45 0.80 13.37
CA MET A 241 -11.02 -0.59 13.64
C MET A 241 -11.74 -1.54 12.70
N ALA A 242 -11.06 -2.55 12.16
CA ALA A 242 -11.67 -3.50 11.23
C ALA A 242 -10.91 -4.83 11.20
N GLU A 243 -11.44 -5.77 10.42
CA GLU A 243 -10.88 -7.12 10.27
C GLU A 243 -9.51 -7.11 9.61
N TYR A 244 -8.54 -7.86 10.15
CA TYR A 244 -7.20 -7.96 9.55
C TYR A 244 -7.23 -8.43 8.09
N LEU A 245 -6.61 -7.65 7.22
CA LEU A 245 -6.26 -8.02 5.86
C LEU A 245 -4.72 -8.07 5.72
N PRO A 246 -4.16 -9.01 4.93
CA PRO A 246 -2.71 -9.12 4.72
C PRO A 246 -2.14 -7.98 3.85
N PHE A 247 -2.95 -6.98 3.52
CA PHE A 247 -2.58 -5.80 2.76
C PHE A 247 -2.99 -4.58 3.60
N ALA A 248 -2.05 -3.68 3.86
CA ALA A 248 -2.25 -2.54 4.76
C ALA A 248 -1.82 -1.22 4.10
N PRO A 249 -2.42 -0.08 4.52
CA PRO A 249 -3.56 0.05 5.42
C PRO A 249 -4.88 -0.37 4.74
N SER A 250 -5.99 -0.32 5.45
CA SER A 250 -7.28 -0.19 4.78
C SER A 250 -7.58 1.24 4.44
N TYR A 251 -8.12 1.39 3.26
CA TYR A 251 -8.41 2.66 2.63
C TYR A 251 -9.93 2.79 2.54
N PRO A 252 -10.47 4.02 2.46
CA PRO A 252 -11.90 4.23 2.24
C PRO A 252 -12.48 3.26 1.20
N GLY A 253 -13.68 2.73 1.44
CA GLY A 253 -14.46 1.78 0.60
C GLY A 253 -13.88 0.40 0.29
N SER A 254 -12.81 -0.04 0.95
CA SER A 254 -12.60 -1.50 1.10
C SER A 254 -13.74 -2.11 1.92
N THR A 255 -13.99 -3.43 1.77
CA THR A 255 -14.93 -4.13 2.67
C THR A 255 -14.55 -3.89 4.13
N ALA A 256 -13.25 -3.93 4.45
CA ALA A 256 -12.74 -3.64 5.78
C ALA A 256 -13.02 -2.20 6.24
N ALA A 257 -12.96 -1.20 5.35
CA ALA A 257 -13.31 0.18 5.70
C ALA A 257 -14.84 0.39 5.83
N GLU A 258 -15.65 -0.29 5.03
CA GLU A 258 -17.12 -0.23 5.11
C GLU A 258 -17.67 -0.91 6.37
N THR A 259 -17.06 -2.02 6.77
CA THR A 259 -17.38 -2.73 8.01
C THR A 259 -16.61 -2.19 9.22
N SER A 260 -15.76 -1.17 9.01
CA SER A 260 -14.95 -0.63 10.09
C SER A 260 -15.79 0.06 11.17
N VAL A 261 -15.37 -0.14 12.41
CA VAL A 261 -15.94 0.46 13.61
C VAL A 261 -15.25 1.80 13.87
N PRO A 262 -15.99 2.92 13.87
CA PRO A 262 -15.43 4.22 14.21
C PRO A 262 -15.06 4.33 15.68
N ALA A 263 -13.91 4.98 15.93
CA ALA A 263 -13.56 5.40 17.28
C ALA A 263 -14.64 6.35 17.84
N GLN A 264 -15.09 6.08 19.07
CA GLN A 264 -16.02 6.95 19.80
C GLN A 264 -15.29 8.12 20.44
N THR A 265 -14.12 7.85 21.01
CA THR A 265 -13.29 8.84 21.68
C THR A 265 -11.81 8.57 21.38
N MET A 266 -11.01 9.63 21.43
CA MET A 266 -9.56 9.56 21.37
C MET A 266 -8.96 10.57 22.35
N GLY A 267 -7.96 10.14 23.10
CA GLY A 267 -7.24 10.97 24.05
C GLY A 267 -5.74 10.69 24.00
N VAL A 268 -4.92 11.74 24.09
CA VAL A 268 -3.47 11.59 24.20
C VAL A 268 -3.12 11.08 25.59
N SER A 269 -2.50 9.90 25.68
CA SER A 269 -2.11 9.26 26.94
C SER A 269 -0.66 9.56 27.32
N SER A 270 0.21 9.81 26.32
CA SER A 270 1.60 10.26 26.49
C SER A 270 2.11 10.95 25.22
N GLU A 271 3.37 11.44 25.22
CA GLU A 271 3.99 12.00 24.00
C GLU A 271 4.07 11.00 22.84
N GLN A 272 4.11 9.70 23.13
CA GLN A 272 4.23 8.63 22.13
C GLN A 272 2.99 7.74 22.05
N GLY A 273 1.95 8.02 22.86
CA GLY A 273 0.78 7.16 22.97
C GLY A 273 -0.55 7.91 22.90
N VAL A 274 -1.51 7.34 22.18
CA VAL A 274 -2.92 7.73 22.24
C VAL A 274 -3.78 6.56 22.68
N THR A 275 -4.84 6.85 23.42
CA THR A 275 -5.86 5.89 23.80
C THR A 275 -7.11 6.17 22.96
N VAL A 276 -7.63 5.12 22.35
CA VAL A 276 -8.81 5.14 21.48
C VAL A 276 -9.86 4.20 22.05
N GLU A 277 -11.12 4.61 22.06
CA GLU A 277 -12.23 3.77 22.51
C GLU A 277 -13.18 3.45 21.35
N PHE A 278 -13.62 2.20 21.27
CA PHE A 278 -14.56 1.68 20.29
C PHE A 278 -15.79 1.07 20.98
N ASP A 279 -16.91 1.06 20.26
CA ASP A 279 -18.14 0.44 20.72
C ASP A 279 -18.00 -1.09 20.73
N ALA A 280 -18.16 -1.72 21.89
CA ALA A 280 -17.93 -3.17 22.03
C ALA A 280 -18.94 -4.01 21.22
N ASP A 281 -20.20 -3.57 21.12
CA ASP A 281 -21.21 -4.30 20.34
C ASP A 281 -20.85 -4.28 18.84
N GLN A 282 -20.36 -3.13 18.33
CA GLN A 282 -19.90 -3.03 16.95
C GLN A 282 -18.62 -3.85 16.69
N VAL A 283 -17.64 -3.81 17.61
CA VAL A 283 -16.42 -4.63 17.48
C VAL A 283 -16.73 -6.12 17.53
N SER A 284 -17.69 -6.55 18.36
CA SER A 284 -18.10 -7.96 18.44
C SER A 284 -18.76 -8.49 17.17
N ALA A 285 -19.17 -7.62 16.25
CA ALA A 285 -19.72 -7.99 14.96
C ALA A 285 -18.63 -8.28 13.90
N LEU A 286 -17.37 -7.97 14.18
CA LEU A 286 -16.24 -8.38 13.34
C LEU A 286 -16.08 -9.91 13.41
N GLU A 287 -15.94 -10.56 12.27
CA GLU A 287 -15.88 -12.02 12.13
C GLU A 287 -14.46 -12.59 12.35
N THR A 288 -13.56 -11.82 12.98
CA THR A 288 -12.16 -12.19 13.25
C THR A 288 -11.71 -11.77 14.64
N ASN A 289 -10.72 -12.51 15.18
CA ASN A 289 -10.03 -12.13 16.41
C ASN A 289 -8.83 -11.22 16.15
N THR A 290 -8.28 -11.20 14.94
CA THR A 290 -7.17 -10.30 14.58
C THR A 290 -7.74 -9.08 13.88
N VAL A 291 -7.54 -7.92 14.49
CA VAL A 291 -8.04 -6.65 13.96
C VAL A 291 -6.88 -5.74 13.62
N TYR A 292 -7.14 -4.76 12.77
CA TYR A 292 -6.25 -3.62 12.62
C TYR A 292 -6.99 -2.32 12.91
N ILE A 293 -6.26 -1.33 13.40
CA ILE A 293 -6.71 0.03 13.66
C ILE A 293 -5.99 0.93 12.68
N HIS A 294 -6.71 1.82 12.01
CA HIS A 294 -6.14 2.72 11.02
C HIS A 294 -6.72 4.13 11.12
N GLY A 295 -6.06 5.07 10.47
CA GLY A 295 -6.50 6.45 10.34
C GLY A 295 -5.50 7.29 9.56
N GLU A 296 -5.76 8.59 9.54
CA GLU A 296 -4.98 9.61 8.85
C GLU A 296 -4.34 10.58 9.87
N PHE A 297 -3.27 11.25 9.45
CA PHE A 297 -2.71 12.35 10.23
C PHE A 297 -3.27 13.69 9.72
N ALA A 298 -3.81 14.51 10.62
CA ALA A 298 -4.56 15.73 10.33
C ALA A 298 -3.76 16.80 9.55
N SER A 299 -2.43 16.71 9.55
CA SER A 299 -1.54 17.75 9.02
C SER A 299 -0.73 17.31 7.80
N GLN A 300 -0.79 16.04 7.37
CA GLN A 300 0.09 15.53 6.33
C GLN A 300 -0.57 14.48 5.42
N GLU A 301 -1.09 14.91 4.27
CA GLU A 301 -1.35 13.98 3.15
C GLU A 301 -0.01 13.63 2.46
N PRO A 302 0.21 12.38 2.02
CA PRO A 302 -0.65 11.19 2.11
C PRO A 302 -0.19 10.22 3.22
N HIS A 303 -0.27 10.62 4.50
CA HIS A 303 0.10 9.74 5.61
C HIS A 303 -1.11 9.06 6.24
N THR A 304 -1.00 7.74 6.33
CA THR A 304 -1.91 6.90 7.12
C THR A 304 -1.12 6.22 8.23
N PHE A 305 -1.82 5.66 9.20
CA PHE A 305 -1.21 4.69 10.12
C PHE A 305 -2.02 3.40 10.15
N VAL A 306 -1.35 2.33 10.57
CA VAL A 306 -1.96 1.04 10.89
C VAL A 306 -1.41 0.55 12.23
N ALA A 307 -2.23 -0.12 13.02
CA ALA A 307 -1.81 -0.91 14.18
C ALA A 307 -2.55 -2.24 14.13
N ILE A 308 -1.93 -3.35 14.52
CA ILE A 308 -2.54 -4.69 14.46
C ILE A 308 -2.42 -5.32 15.83
N ASP A 309 -3.50 -5.92 16.30
CA ASP A 309 -3.51 -6.67 17.56
C ASP A 309 -4.68 -7.67 17.57
N GLU A 310 -4.68 -8.57 18.56
CA GLU A 310 -5.75 -9.55 18.76
C GLU A 310 -6.79 -9.04 19.77
N LEU A 311 -8.07 -9.22 19.45
CA LEU A 311 -9.16 -9.08 20.41
C LEU A 311 -9.05 -10.19 21.46
N ALA A 312 -9.17 -9.81 22.73
CA ALA A 312 -9.22 -10.79 23.82
C ALA A 312 -10.36 -11.79 23.58
N SER A 313 -10.04 -13.09 23.63
CA SER A 313 -11.06 -14.13 23.53
C SER A 313 -12.02 -14.03 24.72
N ASN A 314 -13.30 -13.80 24.45
CA ASN A 314 -14.37 -13.88 25.46
C ASN A 314 -14.45 -15.27 26.13
#